data_AF-H6SQG5-F1
#
_entry.id   AF-H6SQG5-F1
#
_cell.length_a   1.000
_cell.length_b   1.000
_cell.length_c   1.000
_cell.angle_alpha   90.00
_cell.angle_beta   90.00
_cell.angle_gamma   90.00
#
_symmetry.space_group_name_H-M   'P 1'
#
loop_
_entity.id
_entity.type
_entity.pdbx_description
1 polymer ?
#
loop_
_entity_poly.entity_id
_entity_poly.type
_entity_poly.pdbx_seq_one_letter_code
_entity_poly.pdbx_strand_id
1 'polypeptide(L)'
;MQALAAVLPVFLTVFFAELGDKTQLATVLFASGGEVRPLWVFFAASAALVLSTALAVFVGVLASRYAAALPLQLIAGVGFIVIGAWTVYQHFAGTAA
;
A
#
# COMPACT_ATOMS: atom_id res chain seq x y z
N MET A 1 -8.09 -22.89 -15.09
CA MET A 1 -8.02 -23.20 -13.64
C MET A 1 -6.79 -22.61 -12.95
N GLN A 2 -5.63 -22.44 -13.62
CA GLN A 2 -4.42 -21.86 -13.00
C GLN A 2 -4.57 -20.38 -12.57
N ALA A 3 -5.32 -19.56 -13.30
CA ALA A 3 -5.55 -18.15 -12.93
C ALA A 3 -6.34 -17.98 -11.62
N LEU A 4 -7.34 -18.83 -11.37
CA LEU A 4 -8.15 -18.79 -10.15
C LEU A 4 -7.34 -19.23 -8.92
N ALA A 5 -6.39 -20.17 -9.11
CA ALA A 5 -5.51 -20.63 -8.05
C ALA A 5 -4.58 -19.52 -7.51
N ALA A 6 -4.26 -18.51 -8.33
CA ALA A 6 -3.41 -17.39 -7.94
C ALA A 6 -4.14 -16.28 -7.16
N VAL A 7 -5.48 -16.26 -7.18
CA VAL A 7 -6.27 -15.21 -6.50
C VAL A 7 -6.04 -15.23 -5.00
N LEU A 8 -6.05 -16.40 -4.37
CA LEU A 8 -5.92 -16.54 -2.93
C LEU A 8 -4.52 -16.12 -2.41
N PRO A 9 -3.40 -16.58 -3.00
CA PRO A 9 -2.07 -16.07 -2.63
C PRO A 9 -1.94 -14.57 -2.78
N VAL A 10 -2.38 -14.00 -3.92
CA VAL A 10 -2.33 -12.54 -4.14
C VAL A 10 -3.12 -11.80 -3.08
N PHE A 11 -4.36 -12.23 -2.81
CA PHE A 11 -5.19 -11.64 -1.77
C PHE A 11 -4.51 -11.70 -0.40
N LEU A 12 -4.02 -12.87 0.02
CA LEU A 12 -3.38 -13.03 1.33
C LEU A 12 -2.12 -12.17 1.44
N THR A 13 -1.26 -12.16 0.43
CA THR A 13 -0.04 -11.35 0.44
C THR A 13 -0.35 -9.86 0.54
N VAL A 14 -1.27 -9.35 -0.28
CA VAL A 14 -1.66 -7.93 -0.24
C VAL A 14 -2.36 -7.60 1.07
N PHE A 15 -3.28 -8.46 1.52
CA PHE A 15 -3.99 -8.27 2.78
C PHE A 15 -3.04 -8.15 3.96
N PHE A 16 -2.12 -9.10 4.14
CA PHE A 16 -1.13 -9.04 5.22
C PHE A 16 -0.14 -7.88 5.06
N ALA A 17 0.21 -7.48 3.84
CA ALA A 17 1.08 -6.33 3.60
C ALA A 17 0.42 -4.99 3.97
N GLU A 18 -0.91 -4.88 3.82
CA GLU A 18 -1.67 -3.67 4.11
C GLU A 18 -2.13 -3.59 5.57
N LEU A 19 -2.17 -4.71 6.32
CA LEU A 19 -2.62 -4.73 7.71
C LEU A 19 -1.76 -3.83 8.60
N GLY A 20 -2.41 -2.87 9.25
CA GLY A 20 -1.76 -1.94 10.17
C GLY A 20 -1.07 -0.75 9.50
N ASP A 21 -1.34 -0.49 8.22
CA ASP A 21 -0.84 0.71 7.55
C ASP A 21 -1.44 2.00 8.14
N LYS A 22 -0.71 3.11 7.96
CA LYS A 22 -1.13 4.48 8.34
C LYS A 22 -2.50 4.83 7.79
N THR A 23 -2.87 4.36 6.60
CA THR A 23 -4.20 4.57 6.03
C THR A 23 -5.31 3.93 6.87
N GLN A 24 -5.06 2.76 7.48
CA GLN A 24 -6.03 2.10 8.35
C GLN A 24 -6.20 2.85 9.67
N LEU A 25 -5.09 3.35 10.25
CA LEU A 25 -5.16 4.22 11.44
C LEU A 25 -5.95 5.50 11.15
N ALA A 26 -5.69 6.17 10.01
CA ALA A 26 -6.46 7.33 9.59
C ALA A 26 -7.95 7.00 9.40
N THR A 27 -8.26 5.85 8.78
CA THR A 27 -9.64 5.37 8.60
C THR A 27 -10.34 5.16 9.95
N VAL A 28 -9.67 4.58 10.94
CA VAL A 28 -10.21 4.41 12.30
C VAL A 28 -10.47 5.75 12.96
N LEU A 29 -9.55 6.72 12.82
CA LEU A 29 -9.73 8.08 13.35
C LEU A 29 -10.92 8.79 12.72
N PHE A 30 -11.09 8.71 11.39
CA PHE A 30 -12.25 9.28 10.71
C PHE A 30 -13.57 8.60 11.11
N ALA A 31 -13.55 7.28 11.33
CA ALA A 31 -14.73 6.55 11.77
C ALA A 31 -15.11 6.81 13.24
N SER A 32 -14.14 7.15 14.09
CA SER A 32 -14.36 7.42 15.52
C SER A 32 -14.62 8.90 15.84
N GLY A 33 -14.27 9.82 14.94
CA GLY A 33 -14.43 11.27 15.14
C GLY A 33 -15.88 11.78 15.17
N GLY A 34 -16.86 10.95 14.82
CA GLY A 34 -18.30 11.28 14.93
C GLY A 34 -18.86 12.23 13.88
N GLU A 35 -18.02 12.89 13.07
CA GLU A 35 -18.43 13.80 12.00
C GLU A 35 -19.05 13.08 10.79
N VAL A 36 -18.62 11.84 10.53
CA VAL A 36 -19.04 11.04 9.37
C VAL A 36 -19.52 9.68 9.86
N ARG A 37 -20.62 9.14 9.28
CA ARG A 37 -21.09 7.80 9.65
C ARG A 37 -20.01 6.76 9.28
N PRO A 38 -19.69 5.79 10.16
CA PRO A 38 -18.64 4.81 9.92
C PRO A 38 -18.76 4.05 8.59
N LEU A 39 -19.99 3.79 8.13
CA LEU A 39 -20.24 3.16 6.83
C LEU A 39 -19.75 4.00 5.65
N TRP A 40 -19.91 5.33 5.69
CA TRP A 40 -19.41 6.21 4.63
C TRP A 40 -17.88 6.24 4.61
N VAL A 41 -17.25 6.25 5.78
CA VAL A 41 -15.79 6.15 5.91
C VAL A 41 -15.30 4.82 5.32
N PHE A 42 -15.97 3.70 5.63
CA PHE A 42 -15.66 2.39 5.07
C PHE A 42 -15.73 2.38 3.54
N PHE A 43 -16.82 2.88 2.95
CA PHE A 43 -16.96 2.92 1.49
C PHE A 43 -15.93 3.83 0.82
N ALA A 44 -15.64 5.00 1.41
CA ALA A 44 -14.66 5.93 0.88
C ALA A 44 -13.24 5.33 0.91
N ALA A 45 -12.81 4.78 2.04
CA ALA A 45 -11.51 4.13 2.18
C ALA A 45 -11.38 2.90 1.27
N SER A 46 -12.43 2.06 1.20
CA SER A 46 -12.45 0.89 0.32
C SER A 46 -12.37 1.28 -1.16
N ALA A 47 -13.13 2.29 -1.58
CA ALA A 47 -13.08 2.79 -2.95
C ALA A 47 -11.69 3.36 -3.29
N ALA A 48 -11.07 4.10 -2.36
CA ALA A 48 -9.72 4.61 -2.54
C ALA A 48 -8.71 3.46 -2.72
N LEU A 49 -8.78 2.40 -1.91
CA LEU A 49 -7.89 1.24 -2.03
C LEU A 49 -8.11 0.46 -3.35
N VAL A 50 -9.37 0.28 -3.76
CA VAL A 50 -9.69 -0.38 -5.03
C VAL A 50 -9.16 0.44 -6.21
N LEU A 51 -9.39 1.76 -6.21
CA LEU A 51 -8.93 2.65 -7.28
C LEU A 51 -7.41 2.74 -7.33
N SER A 52 -6.73 2.86 -6.19
CA SER A 52 -5.26 2.90 -6.15
C SER A 52 -4.65 1.60 -6.68
N THR A 53 -5.21 0.46 -6.26
CA THR A 53 -4.79 -0.86 -6.75
C THR A 53 -5.04 -1.01 -8.25
N ALA A 54 -6.20 -0.58 -8.74
CA ALA A 54 -6.53 -0.62 -10.16
C ALA A 54 -5.57 0.23 -11.00
N LEU A 55 -5.24 1.44 -10.52
CA LEU A 55 -4.26 2.32 -11.16
C LEU A 55 -2.86 1.70 -11.15
N ALA A 56 -2.43 1.11 -10.02
CA ALA A 56 -1.13 0.45 -9.93
C ALA A 56 -1.01 -0.72 -10.91
N VAL A 57 -2.04 -1.56 -11.03
CA VAL A 57 -2.08 -2.65 -12.01
C VAL A 57 -2.09 -2.12 -13.43
N PHE A 58 -2.90 -1.10 -13.72
CA PHE A 58 -2.98 -0.49 -15.06
C PHE A 58 -1.62 0.06 -15.51
N VAL A 59 -0.96 0.85 -14.65
CA VAL A 59 0.37 1.39 -14.90
C VAL A 59 1.40 0.27 -15.00
N GLY A 60 1.35 -0.74 -14.11
CA GLY A 60 2.25 -1.88 -14.13
C GLY A 60 2.17 -2.68 -15.43
N VAL A 61 0.96 -2.90 -15.96
CA VAL A 61 0.75 -3.55 -17.26
C VAL A 61 1.29 -2.69 -18.40
N LEU A 62 1.05 -1.38 -18.40
CA LEU A 62 1.55 -0.48 -19.44
C LEU A 62 3.07 -0.36 -19.43
N ALA A 63 3.66 -0.31 -18.24
CA ALA A 63 5.10 -0.22 -18.02
C ALA A 63 5.83 -1.56 -18.18
N SER A 64 5.10 -2.69 -18.17
CA SER A 64 5.67 -4.06 -18.19
C SER A 64 6.72 -4.27 -19.30
N ARG A 65 6.50 -3.67 -20.48
CA ARG A 65 7.43 -3.77 -21.62
C ARG A 65 8.79 -3.12 -21.36
N TYR A 66 8.80 -2.01 -20.62
CA TYR A 66 10.03 -1.30 -20.24
C TYR A 66 10.64 -1.89 -18.96
N ALA A 67 9.76 -2.32 -18.04
CA ALA A 67 10.13 -2.96 -16.78
C ALA A 67 10.80 -4.32 -16.95
N ALA A 68 10.53 -5.06 -18.04
CA ALA A 68 11.11 -6.38 -18.28
C ALA A 68 12.66 -6.36 -18.36
N ALA A 69 13.26 -5.23 -18.74
CA ALA A 69 14.71 -5.06 -18.78
C ALA A 69 15.32 -4.60 -17.44
N LEU A 70 14.48 -4.29 -16.44
CA LEU A 70 14.91 -3.73 -15.16
C LEU A 70 14.82 -4.77 -14.04
N PRO A 71 15.80 -4.82 -13.12
CA PRO A 71 15.75 -5.70 -11.95
C PRO A 71 14.80 -5.11 -10.88
N LEU A 72 13.49 -5.09 -11.18
CA LEU A 72 12.47 -4.41 -10.35
C LEU A 72 12.47 -4.87 -8.89
N GLN A 73 12.71 -6.15 -8.62
CA GLN A 73 12.79 -6.67 -7.25
C GLN A 73 13.97 -6.07 -6.48
N LEU A 74 15.13 -5.94 -7.13
CA LEU A 74 16.31 -5.33 -6.51
C LEU A 74 16.07 -3.82 -6.28
N ILE A 75 15.51 -3.12 -7.27
CA ILE A 75 15.20 -1.70 -7.16
C ILE A 75 14.19 -1.44 -6.03
N ALA A 76 13.11 -2.22 -5.97
CA ALA A 76 12.11 -2.13 -4.91
C ALA A 76 12.71 -2.45 -3.54
N GLY A 77 13.51 -3.53 -3.43
CA GLY A 77 14.16 -3.92 -2.19
C GLY A 77 15.12 -2.84 -1.66
N VAL A 78 15.96 -2.27 -2.53
CA VAL A 78 16.84 -1.15 -2.18
C VAL A 78 16.03 0.07 -1.78
N GLY A 79 14.97 0.40 -2.52
CA GLY A 79 14.05 1.49 -2.19
C GLY A 79 13.44 1.34 -0.79
N PHE A 80 12.95 0.14 -0.44
CA PHE A 80 12.43 -0.15 0.89
C PHE A 80 13.49 0.01 1.98
N ILE A 81 14.73 -0.44 1.75
CA ILE A 81 15.84 -0.26 2.70
C ILE A 81 16.13 1.23 2.90
N VAL A 82 16.20 2.02 1.82
CA VAL A 82 16.45 3.46 1.89
C VAL A 82 15.34 4.18 2.63
N ILE A 83 14.07 3.93 2.28
CA ILE A 83 12.91 4.55 2.95
C ILE A 83 12.85 4.13 4.42
N GLY A 84 13.11 2.85 4.72
CA GLY A 84 13.16 2.33 6.08
C GLY A 84 14.25 3.00 6.91
N ALA A 85 15.49 3.04 6.41
CA ALA A 85 16.61 3.70 7.06
C ALA A 85 16.35 5.20 7.27
N TRP A 86 15.78 5.87 6.26
CA TRP A 86 15.40 7.29 6.34
C TRP A 86 14.35 7.54 7.42
N THR A 87 13.32 6.69 7.50
CA THR A 87 12.27 6.80 8.52
C THR A 87 12.82 6.62 9.93
N VAL A 88 13.74 5.67 10.11
CA VAL A 88 14.45 5.46 11.39
C VAL A 88 15.34 6.66 11.72
N TYR A 89 16.09 7.17 10.75
CA TYR A 89 16.92 8.37 10.93
C TYR A 89 16.08 9.59 11.36
N GLN A 90 14.92 9.82 10.74
CA GLN A 90 14.01 10.90 11.11
C GLN A 90 13.54 10.82 12.57
N HIS A 91 13.32 9.61 13.11
CA HIS A 91 12.94 9.45 14.51
C HIS A 91 14.01 9.99 15.48
N PHE A 92 15.29 9.74 15.18
CA PHE A 92 16.43 10.23 15.99
C PHE A 92 16.82 11.67 15.67
N ALA A 93 16.63 12.13 14.43
CA ALA A 93 16.91 13.52 14.04
C ALA A 93 15.81 14.47 14.53
N GLY A 94 14.55 14.02 14.59
CA GLY A 94 13.40 14.78 15.07
C GLY A 94 13.25 14.83 16.60
N THR A 95 14.15 14.17 17.35
CA THR A 95 14.26 14.26 18.81
C THR A 95 15.37 15.23 19.27
N ALA A 96 16.00 15.94 18.34
CA ALA A 96 17.04 16.95 18.61
C ALA A 96 16.58 18.41 18.46
N ALA A 97 15.26 18.66 18.37
CA ALA A 97 14.64 19.99 18.40
C ALA A 97 13.59 20.05 19.52
#